data_AF-A0A522UWQ2-F1
#
_entry.id   AF-A0A522UWQ2-F1
#
_cell.length_a   1.000
_cell.length_b   1.000
_cell.length_c   1.000
_cell.angle_alpha   90.00
_cell.angle_beta   90.00
_cell.angle_gamma   90.00
#
_symmetry.space_group_name_H-M   'P 1'
#
loop_
_entity.id
_entity.type
_entity.pdbx_description
1 polymer ?
#
loop_
_entity_poly.entity_id
_entity_poly.type
_entity_poly.pdbx_seq_one_letter_code
_entity_poly.pdbx_strand_id
1 'polypeptide(L)'
;MSGRVALDTDVAIMFLNGNETINAFLAKQIEVCLPVIVAGELIFGALNSKHAEQNLARHRKLIQKTQILTITGETAGTYAKTRLYLKKKGKPIPENDL
;
A
#
# COMPACT_ATOMS: atom_id res chain seq x y z
N MET A 1 7.55 18.37 -5.22
CA MET A 1 7.72 18.05 -3.80
C MET A 1 8.46 16.73 -3.72
N SER A 2 9.61 16.73 -3.05
CA SER A 2 10.33 15.51 -2.66
C SER A 2 10.01 15.25 -1.19
N GLY A 3 9.62 14.03 -0.86
CA GLY A 3 9.25 13.68 0.51
C GLY A 3 9.16 12.16 0.71
N ARG A 4 8.55 11.80 1.83
CA ARG A 4 8.22 10.42 2.17
C ARG A 4 6.78 10.15 1.73
N VAL A 5 6.56 9.10 0.95
CA VAL A 5 5.23 8.70 0.48
C VAL A 5 4.93 7.27 0.89
N ALA A 6 3.70 7.00 1.32
CA ALA A 6 3.20 5.64 1.50
C ALA A 6 2.31 5.30 0.30
N LEU A 7 2.53 4.15 -0.31
CA LEU A 7 1.70 3.69 -1.43
C LEU A 7 0.46 2.97 -0.89
N ASP A 8 -0.69 3.25 -1.52
CA ASP A 8 -1.85 2.35 -1.47
C ASP A 8 -1.66 1.18 -2.44
N THR A 9 -2.61 0.25 -2.43
CA THR A 9 -2.55 -0.96 -3.26
C THR A 9 -2.70 -0.64 -4.74
N ASP A 10 -3.58 0.28 -5.10
CA ASP A 10 -3.83 0.66 -6.50
C ASP A 10 -2.60 1.31 -7.14
N VAL A 11 -1.97 2.28 -6.46
CA VAL A 11 -0.74 2.92 -6.96
C VAL A 11 0.42 1.94 -7.00
N ALA A 12 0.53 1.03 -6.03
CA ALA A 12 1.55 -0.02 -6.07
C ALA A 12 1.35 -0.97 -7.27
N ILE A 13 0.12 -1.33 -7.60
CA ILE A 13 -0.21 -2.13 -8.79
C ILE A 13 0.08 -1.35 -10.07
N MET A 14 -0.29 -0.07 -10.15
CA MET A 14 0.03 0.78 -11.30
C MET A 14 1.54 0.88 -11.53
N PHE A 15 2.32 1.05 -10.46
CA PHE A 15 3.78 1.04 -10.52
C PHE A 15 4.30 -0.30 -11.04
N LEU A 16 3.83 -1.42 -10.47
CA LEU A 16 4.23 -2.76 -10.89
C LEU A 16 3.91 -3.01 -12.38
N ASN A 17 2.80 -2.48 -12.87
CA ASN A 17 2.37 -2.55 -14.26
C ASN A 17 3.09 -1.57 -15.20
N GLY A 18 4.05 -0.79 -14.69
CA GLY A 18 4.90 0.07 -15.50
C GLY A 18 4.27 1.41 -15.88
N ASN A 19 3.31 1.91 -15.11
CA ASN A 19 2.71 3.22 -15.37
C ASN A 19 3.76 4.34 -15.30
N GLU A 20 4.01 5.01 -16.42
CA GLU A 20 5.08 6.00 -16.56
C GLU A 20 4.89 7.22 -15.64
N THR A 21 3.65 7.67 -15.46
CA THR A 21 3.33 8.80 -14.57
C THR A 21 3.68 8.47 -13.13
N ILE A 22 3.31 7.27 -12.66
CA ILE A 22 3.65 6.81 -11.32
C ILE A 22 5.17 6.60 -11.18
N ASN A 23 5.82 6.00 -12.17
CA ASN A 23 7.28 5.84 -12.18
C ASN A 23 8.02 7.18 -12.05
N ALA A 24 7.62 8.18 -12.86
CA ALA A 24 8.22 9.51 -12.83
C ALA A 24 7.93 10.27 -11.53
N PHE A 25 6.75 10.02 -10.91
CA PHE A 25 6.41 10.58 -9.61
C PHE A 25 7.25 9.96 -8.49
N LEU A 26 7.37 8.63 -8.44
CA LEU A 26 8.10 7.90 -7.41
C LEU A 26 9.62 8.11 -7.50
N ALA A 27 10.15 8.29 -8.71
CA ALA A 27 11.56 8.60 -8.92
C ALA A 27 12.00 9.95 -8.30
N LYS A 28 11.06 10.83 -7.97
CA LYS A 28 11.31 12.14 -7.33
C LYS A 28 11.17 12.11 -5.81
N GLN A 29 10.77 10.98 -5.22
CA GLN A 29 10.53 10.87 -3.78
C GLN A 29 11.82 10.52 -3.05
N ILE A 30 11.94 11.03 -1.82
CA ILE A 30 13.08 10.72 -0.94
C ILE A 30 12.96 9.28 -0.45
N GLU A 31 11.74 8.86 -0.11
CA GLU A 31 11.49 7.54 0.43
C GLU A 31 10.09 7.07 0.00
N VAL A 32 10.03 5.83 -0.45
CA VAL A 32 8.79 5.13 -0.79
C VAL A 32 8.56 4.05 0.26
N CYS A 33 7.44 4.15 0.95
CA CYS A 33 7.03 3.25 2.01
C CYS A 33 5.82 2.44 1.61
N LEU A 34 5.62 1.30 2.30
CA LEU A 34 4.48 0.42 2.07
C LEU A 34 3.87 0.02 3.41
N PRO A 35 2.60 0.34 3.69
CA PRO A 35 1.89 -0.22 4.83
C PRO A 35 1.92 -1.75 4.79
N VAL A 36 2.07 -2.39 5.95
CA VAL A 36 2.11 -3.87 6.03
C VAL A 36 0.84 -4.52 5.45
N ILE A 37 -0.31 -3.86 5.56
CA ILE A 37 -1.58 -4.32 4.97
C ILE A 37 -1.51 -4.33 3.44
N VAL A 38 -1.02 -3.25 2.83
CA VAL A 38 -0.81 -3.16 1.37
C VAL A 38 0.17 -4.25 0.89
N ALA A 39 1.25 -4.51 1.64
CA ALA A 39 2.17 -5.60 1.32
C ALA A 39 1.45 -6.97 1.30
N GLY A 40 0.54 -7.20 2.25
CA GLY A 40 -0.31 -8.38 2.31
C GLY A 40 -1.25 -8.49 1.10
N GLU A 41 -1.90 -7.39 0.71
CA GLU A 41 -2.79 -7.35 -0.46
C GLU A 41 -2.04 -7.63 -1.76
N LEU A 42 -0.83 -7.07 -1.92
CA LEU A 42 0.04 -7.37 -3.06
C LEU A 42 0.42 -8.85 -3.11
N ILE A 43 0.81 -9.46 -1.99
CA ILE A 43 1.14 -10.88 -1.94
C ILE A 43 -0.10 -11.73 -2.27
N PHE A 44 -1.25 -11.41 -1.69
CA PHE A 44 -2.51 -12.09 -1.97
C PHE A 44 -2.88 -12.01 -3.46
N GLY A 45 -2.85 -10.80 -4.04
CA GLY A 45 -3.14 -10.58 -5.46
C GLY A 45 -2.19 -11.34 -6.38
N ALA A 46 -0.90 -11.39 -6.04
CA ALA A 46 0.08 -12.18 -6.77
C ALA A 46 -0.24 -13.67 -6.71
N LEU A 47 -0.47 -14.23 -5.52
CA LEU A 47 -0.78 -15.65 -5.32
C LEU A 47 -2.10 -16.07 -6.00
N ASN A 48 -3.09 -15.17 -6.05
CA ASN A 48 -4.39 -15.42 -6.67
C ASN A 48 -4.42 -15.20 -8.20
N SER A 49 -3.27 -14.84 -8.81
CA SER A 49 -3.20 -14.55 -10.24
C SER A 49 -2.94 -15.80 -11.09
N LYS A 50 -3.24 -15.73 -12.39
CA LYS A 50 -2.90 -16.77 -13.38
C LYS A 50 -1.40 -17.06 -13.49
N HIS A 51 -0.56 -16.10 -13.09
CA HIS A 51 0.90 -16.16 -13.19
C HIS A 51 1.55 -15.98 -11.81
N ALA A 52 1.11 -16.79 -10.84
CA ALA A 52 1.41 -16.60 -9.43
C ALA A 52 2.90 -16.47 -9.11
N GLU A 53 3.73 -17.37 -9.64
CA GLU A 53 5.18 -17.36 -9.39
C GLU A 53 5.86 -16.08 -9.89
N GLN A 54 5.57 -15.69 -11.13
CA GLN A 54 6.13 -14.50 -11.78
C GLN A 54 5.69 -13.22 -11.07
N ASN A 55 4.40 -13.13 -10.72
CA ASN A 55 3.86 -11.97 -10.02
C ASN A 55 4.40 -11.89 -8.59
N LEU A 56 4.49 -13.01 -7.87
CA LEU A 56 5.01 -13.04 -6.51
C LEU A 56 6.47 -12.57 -6.46
N ALA A 57 7.31 -13.00 -7.42
CA ALA A 57 8.68 -12.53 -7.52
C ALA A 57 8.75 -11.00 -7.75
N ARG A 58 7.92 -10.45 -8.64
CA ARG A 58 7.85 -8.99 -8.91
C ARG A 58 7.39 -8.21 -7.68
N HIS A 59 6.35 -8.68 -6.99
CA HIS A 59 5.76 -7.98 -5.84
C HIS A 59 6.72 -8.03 -4.65
N ARG A 60 7.37 -9.17 -4.39
CA ARG A 60 8.43 -9.29 -3.37
C ARG A 60 9.60 -8.35 -3.63
N LYS A 61 10.01 -8.17 -4.89
CA LYS A 61 11.07 -7.23 -5.26
C LYS A 61 10.69 -5.78 -4.95
N LEU A 62 9.43 -5.39 -5.12
CA LEU A 62 8.93 -4.08 -4.68
C LEU A 62 8.98 -3.97 -3.15
N ILE A 63 8.39 -4.94 -2.45
CA ILE A 63 8.32 -4.97 -0.97
C ILE A 63 9.72 -4.90 -0.33
N GLN A 64 10.72 -5.56 -0.91
CA GLN A 64 12.10 -5.53 -0.41
C GLN A 64 12.81 -4.18 -0.64
N LYS A 65 12.34 -3.38 -1.61
CA LYS A 65 12.93 -2.09 -1.96
C LYS A 65 12.28 -0.91 -1.24
N THR A 66 11.14 -1.13 -0.57
CA THR A 66 10.40 -0.10 0.15
C THR A 66 10.56 -0.28 1.65
N GLN A 67 10.42 0.82 2.40
CA GLN A 67 10.33 0.72 3.85
C GLN A 67 8.93 0.23 4.24
N ILE A 68 8.84 -0.89 4.95
CA ILE A 68 7.56 -1.38 5.47
C ILE A 68 7.15 -0.58 6.70
N LEU A 69 5.92 -0.05 6.67
CA LEU A 69 5.30 0.61 7.81
C LEU A 69 4.48 -0.40 8.60
N THR A 70 4.95 -0.73 9.80
CA THR A 70 4.27 -1.64 10.72
C THR A 70 3.17 -0.92 11.50
N ILE A 71 2.17 -1.67 11.95
CA ILE A 71 1.13 -1.13 12.83
C ILE A 71 1.69 -0.97 14.24
N THR A 72 1.52 0.22 14.81
CA THR A 72 1.89 0.53 16.20
C THR A 72 0.64 0.82 17.03
N GLY A 73 0.80 0.99 18.35
CA GLY A 73 -0.28 1.45 19.23
C GLY A 73 -0.86 2.81 18.82
N GLU A 74 -0.03 3.72 18.30
CA GLU A 74 -0.48 5.01 17.77
C GLU A 74 -1.34 4.82 16.52
N THR A 75 -0.90 3.99 15.57
CA THR A 75 -1.67 3.65 14.36
C THR A 75 -3.02 3.04 14.74
N ALA A 76 -3.04 2.09 15.69
CA ALA A 76 -4.27 1.47 16.16
C ALA A 76 -5.23 2.46 16.82
N GLY A 77 -4.71 3.40 17.61
CA GLY A 77 -5.49 4.47 18.22
C GLY A 77 -6.14 5.40 17.20
N THR A 78 -5.39 5.80 16.17
CA THR A 78 -5.89 6.63 15.07
C THR A 78 -6.94 5.88 14.25
N TYR A 79 -6.66 4.64 13.86
CA TYR A 79 -7.60 3.75 13.15
C TYR A 79 -8.95 3.66 13.89
N ALA A 80 -8.93 3.36 15.18
CA ALA A 80 -10.16 3.19 15.97
C ALA A 80 -11.02 4.47 16.00
N LYS A 81 -10.37 5.63 16.17
CA LYS A 81 -11.04 6.93 16.17
C LYS A 81 -11.64 7.25 14.79
N THR A 82 -10.86 7.04 13.72
CA THR A 82 -11.30 7.27 12.33
C THR A 82 -12.48 6.38 11.97
N ARG A 83 -12.38 5.07 12.25
CA ARG A 83 -13.45 4.10 11.99
C ARG A 83 -14.74 4.44 12.73
N LEU A 84 -14.63 4.80 14.02
CA LEU A 84 -15.78 5.21 14.82
C LEU A 84 -16.45 6.47 14.26
N TYR A 85 -15.66 7.46 13.86
CA TYR A 85 -16.14 8.69 13.27
C TYR A 85 -16.91 8.44 11.96
N LEU A 86 -16.32 7.66 11.04
CA LEU A 86 -16.95 7.32 9.77
C LEU A 86 -18.23 6.51 9.95
N LYS A 87 -18.22 5.55 10.88
CA LYS A 87 -19.41 4.78 11.26
C LYS A 87 -20.54 5.68 11.78
N LYS A 88 -20.23 6.60 12.71
CA LYS A 88 -21.21 7.57 13.25
C LYS A 88 -21.76 8.52 12.19
N LYS A 89 -20.97 8.83 11.15
CA LYS A 89 -21.41 9.61 10.00
C LYS A 89 -22.21 8.84 8.95
N GLY A 90 -22.40 7.53 9.12
CA GLY A 90 -23.07 6.67 8.12
C GLY A 90 -22.27 6.54 6.82
N LYS A 91 -20.95 6.73 6.86
CA LYS A 91 -20.04 6.63 5.70
C LYS A 91 -18.88 5.66 5.98
N PRO A 92 -19.14 4.38 6.28
CA PRO A 92 -18.07 3.42 6.43
C PRO A 92 -17.29 3.26 5.11
N ILE A 93 -15.99 3.02 5.21
CA ILE A 93 -15.12 2.62 4.11
C ILE A 93 -14.53 1.23 4.44
N PRO A 94 -13.97 0.50 3.46
CA PRO A 94 -13.37 -0.81 3.70
C PRO A 94 -12.27 -0.77 4.76
N GLU A 95 -12.13 -1.85 5.53
CA GLU A 95 -11.23 -1.86 6.68
C GLU A 95 -9.75 -1.65 6.35
N ASN A 96 -9.30 -2.04 5.16
CA ASN A 96 -7.92 -1.89 4.73
C ASN A 96 -7.62 -0.48 4.17
N ASP A 97 -8.65 0.30 3.84
CA ASP A 97 -8.55 1.67 3.32
C ASP A 97 -8.64 2.73 4.45
N LEU A 98 -8.78 2.29 5.70
CA LEU A 98 -8.94 3.13 6.90
C LEU A 98 -7.63 3.70 7.46
#